data_AF-A0A971MRX9-F1
#
_entry.id   AF-A0A971MRX9-F1
#
_cell.length_a   1.000
_cell.length_b   1.000
_cell.length_c   1.000
_cell.angle_alpha   90.00
_cell.angle_beta   90.00
_cell.angle_gamma   90.00
#
_symmetry.space_group_name_H-M   'P 1'
#
loop_
_entity.id
_entity.type
_entity.pdbx_description
1 polymer ?
#
loop_
_entity_poly.entity_id
_entity_poly.type
_entity_poly.pdbx_seq_one_letter_code
_entity_poly.pdbx_strand_id
1 'polypeptide(L)'
;MLLFNLTTIIGGACVDLIWGDPTGLPHPVVGMGKVIDWLDNRLNRPKLKPMGLRVCGSITVLIVLLVAFGSVYLLLRILTPYPWLFWPVNCWLMGTTIARKGLCQAAKNICKLLNAGDLNIARAEVGKIVGRDTNKMARMEIIRATVESVAENFVDGVIAPLFYGVIGGSPLAMLYRAVNTLDSMLGYQNERYQFFGWAAARLDDLANLIPARICAVLMIISSCFLGFNWRGSARTVWRDAGKHPSPNGGWPEAALAGVLGVRLGGTNYYQGVASFRSHLGDGLRQLETEDIKSAVRILNVTTIFFLLLISGLGMILFR
;
A
#
# COMPACT_ATOMS: atom_id res chain seq x y z
N MET A 1 20.72 -5.06 16.39
CA MET A 1 19.34 -5.24 15.89
C MET A 1 19.06 -4.39 14.65
N LEU A 2 19.26 -3.07 14.70
CA LEU A 2 18.95 -2.18 13.55
C LEU A 2 19.81 -2.45 12.29
N LEU A 3 21.12 -2.73 12.41
CA LEU A 3 21.97 -3.09 11.25
C LEU A 3 21.53 -4.40 10.57
N PHE A 4 21.07 -5.36 11.38
CA PHE A 4 20.56 -6.65 10.93
C PHE A 4 19.21 -6.55 10.23
N ASN A 5 18.35 -5.66 10.73
CA ASN A 5 17.11 -5.31 10.04
C ASN A 5 17.43 -4.63 8.70
N LEU A 6 18.43 -3.73 8.66
CA LEU A 6 18.82 -3.03 7.44
C LEU A 6 19.27 -3.99 6.32
N THR A 7 20.15 -4.96 6.62
CA THR A 7 20.57 -5.96 5.62
C THR A 7 19.40 -6.80 5.12
N THR A 8 18.47 -7.17 6.01
CA THR A 8 17.25 -7.89 5.65
C THR A 8 16.31 -7.04 4.77
N ILE A 9 16.16 -5.75 5.08
CA ILE A 9 15.34 -4.81 4.31
C ILE A 9 15.91 -4.62 2.90
N ILE A 10 17.23 -4.39 2.79
CA ILE A 10 17.89 -4.27 1.48
C ILE A 10 17.77 -5.58 0.70
N GLY A 11 18.00 -6.73 1.36
CA GLY A 11 17.83 -8.04 0.75
C GLY A 11 16.40 -8.30 0.28
N GLY A 12 15.39 -7.97 1.09
CA GLY A 12 13.98 -8.08 0.74
C GLY A 12 13.56 -7.15 -0.39
N ALA A 13 14.07 -5.91 -0.41
CA ALA A 13 13.88 -5.00 -1.53
C ALA A 13 14.48 -5.58 -2.82
N CYS A 14 15.68 -6.16 -2.77
CA CYS A 14 16.28 -6.87 -3.91
C CYS A 14 15.42 -8.06 -4.37
N VAL A 15 14.85 -8.83 -3.42
CA VAL A 15 13.93 -9.92 -3.73
C VAL A 15 12.68 -9.42 -4.48
N ASP A 16 12.02 -8.35 -4.02
CA ASP A 16 10.90 -7.72 -4.76
C ASP A 16 11.34 -7.22 -6.15
N LEU A 17 12.52 -6.61 -6.25
CA LEU A 17 13.04 -6.13 -7.54
C LEU A 17 13.26 -7.27 -8.55
N ILE A 18 13.78 -8.41 -8.10
CA ILE A 18 14.13 -9.54 -8.97
C ILE A 18 12.90 -10.39 -9.26
N TRP A 19 12.15 -10.80 -8.24
CA TRP A 19 11.05 -11.75 -8.39
C TRP A 19 9.66 -11.10 -8.34
N GLY A 20 9.50 -9.99 -7.64
CA GLY A 20 8.17 -9.38 -7.38
C GLY A 20 7.28 -10.36 -6.62
N ASP A 21 6.05 -10.54 -7.11
CA ASP A 21 5.11 -11.55 -6.64
C ASP A 21 5.14 -12.79 -7.57
N PRO A 22 6.01 -13.79 -7.32
CA PRO A 22 6.14 -14.95 -8.20
C PRO A 22 4.86 -15.77 -8.23
N THR A 23 4.30 -15.98 -9.42
CA THR A 23 3.12 -16.85 -9.62
C THR A 23 3.50 -18.29 -9.37
N GLY A 24 2.86 -18.93 -8.38
CA GLY A 24 3.00 -20.36 -8.11
C GLY A 24 3.89 -20.73 -6.92
N LEU A 25 4.59 -19.77 -6.30
CA LEU A 25 5.27 -20.01 -5.03
C LEU A 25 4.30 -19.80 -3.85
N PRO A 26 4.47 -20.51 -2.72
CA PRO A 26 3.69 -20.25 -1.52
C PRO A 26 3.90 -18.81 -1.06
N HIS A 27 2.87 -17.98 -1.16
CA HIS A 27 2.94 -16.58 -0.77
C HIS A 27 2.25 -16.39 0.59
N PRO A 28 2.92 -15.85 1.62
CA PRO A 28 2.34 -15.68 2.96
C PRO A 28 1.00 -14.92 2.92
N VAL A 29 0.88 -13.90 2.08
CA VAL A 29 -0.37 -13.13 1.90
C VAL A 29 -1.53 -13.99 1.40
N VAL A 30 -1.29 -14.94 0.48
CA VAL A 30 -2.34 -15.86 0.01
C VAL A 30 -2.76 -16.81 1.13
N GLY A 31 -1.81 -17.27 1.94
CA GLY A 31 -2.11 -18.05 3.14
C GLY A 31 -2.95 -17.27 4.15
N MET A 32 -2.58 -16.02 4.45
CA MET A 32 -3.32 -15.12 5.32
C MET A 32 -4.75 -14.89 4.80
N GLY A 33 -4.91 -14.64 3.50
CA GLY A 33 -6.22 -14.47 2.88
C GLY A 33 -7.13 -15.69 3.08
N LYS A 34 -6.61 -16.91 2.88
CA LYS A 34 -7.38 -18.14 3.14
C LYS A 34 -7.82 -18.29 4.60
N VAL A 35 -6.96 -17.89 5.55
CA VAL A 35 -7.31 -17.90 6.97
C VAL A 35 -8.39 -16.85 7.27
N ILE A 36 -8.27 -15.65 6.70
CA ILE A 36 -9.26 -14.57 6.84
C ILE A 36 -10.60 -15.01 6.26
N ASP A 37 -10.63 -15.58 5.05
CA ASP A 37 -11.85 -16.08 4.41
C ASP A 37 -12.52 -17.19 5.24
N TRP A 38 -11.72 -18.10 5.79
CA TRP A 38 -12.24 -19.14 6.66
C TRP A 38 -12.86 -18.55 7.94
N LEU A 39 -12.20 -17.57 8.57
CA LEU A 39 -12.71 -16.88 9.75
C LEU A 39 -13.97 -16.05 9.45
N ASP A 40 -14.00 -15.30 8.34
CA ASP A 40 -15.17 -14.55 7.88
C ASP A 40 -16.38 -15.49 7.73
N ASN A 41 -16.23 -16.58 6.98
CA ASN A 41 -17.32 -17.55 6.77
C ASN A 41 -17.80 -18.24 8.06
N ARG A 42 -16.94 -18.33 9.10
CA ARG A 42 -17.26 -18.98 10.37
C ARG A 42 -17.84 -18.03 11.42
N LEU A 43 -17.34 -16.81 11.48
CA LEU A 43 -17.59 -15.85 12.57
C LEU A 43 -18.48 -14.67 12.13
N ASN A 44 -18.49 -14.28 10.85
CA ASN A 44 -19.36 -13.23 10.35
C ASN A 44 -20.78 -13.79 10.12
N ARG A 45 -21.58 -13.82 11.19
CA ARG A 45 -22.94 -14.36 11.17
C ARG A 45 -23.96 -13.21 11.12
N PRO A 46 -24.73 -13.05 10.04
CA PRO A 46 -25.69 -11.94 9.88
C PRO A 46 -26.76 -11.85 10.99
N LYS A 47 -27.01 -12.95 11.70
CA LYS A 47 -27.98 -12.99 12.81
C LYS A 47 -27.47 -12.33 14.10
N LEU A 48 -26.17 -12.00 14.18
CA LEU A 48 -25.59 -11.37 15.36
C LEU A 48 -25.94 -9.87 15.43
N LYS A 49 -26.13 -9.36 16.64
CA LYS A 49 -26.23 -7.92 16.89
C LYS A 49 -24.91 -7.21 16.51
N PRO A 50 -24.94 -5.90 16.18
CA PRO A 50 -23.74 -5.14 15.79
C PRO A 50 -22.53 -5.29 16.74
N MET A 51 -22.76 -5.32 18.05
CA MET A 51 -21.68 -5.53 19.03
C MET A 51 -21.05 -6.92 18.92
N GLY A 52 -21.86 -7.97 18.70
CA GLY A 52 -21.38 -9.33 18.50
C GLY A 52 -20.51 -9.45 17.25
N LEU A 53 -20.93 -8.81 16.15
CA LEU A 53 -20.13 -8.74 14.92
C LEU A 53 -18.78 -8.05 15.14
N ARG A 54 -18.76 -6.92 15.87
CA ARG A 54 -17.51 -6.23 16.21
C ARG A 54 -16.57 -7.11 17.04
N VAL A 55 -17.09 -7.83 18.03
CA VAL A 55 -16.27 -8.75 18.86
C VAL A 55 -15.71 -9.88 18.00
N CYS A 56 -16.52 -10.53 17.17
CA CYS A 56 -16.07 -11.59 16.26
C CYS A 56 -15.02 -11.08 15.25
N GLY A 57 -15.21 -9.86 14.74
CA GLY A 57 -14.26 -9.17 13.88
C GLY A 57 -12.92 -8.89 14.57
N SER A 58 -12.94 -8.34 15.79
CA SER A 58 -11.74 -8.12 16.61
C SER A 58 -11.00 -9.41 16.94
N ILE A 59 -11.72 -10.50 17.22
CA ILE A 59 -11.12 -11.83 17.42
C ILE A 59 -10.45 -12.32 16.13
N THR A 60 -11.09 -12.13 14.97
CA THR A 60 -10.52 -12.47 13.66
C THR A 60 -9.21 -11.74 13.42
N VAL A 61 -9.20 -10.42 13.66
CA VAL A 61 -7.99 -9.60 13.57
C VAL A 61 -6.90 -10.13 14.49
N LEU A 62 -7.21 -10.34 15.77
CA LEU A 62 -6.23 -10.82 16.75
C LEU A 62 -5.61 -12.17 16.35
N ILE A 63 -6.43 -13.14 15.93
CA ILE A 63 -5.95 -14.47 15.49
C ILE A 63 -4.99 -14.32 14.31
N VAL A 64 -5.39 -13.57 13.28
CA VAL A 64 -4.58 -13.39 12.07
C VAL A 64 -3.25 -12.72 12.38
N LEU A 65 -3.25 -11.68 13.22
CA LEU A 65 -2.04 -10.98 13.64
C LEU A 65 -1.10 -11.87 14.45
N LEU A 66 -1.62 -12.64 15.41
CA LEU A 66 -0.82 -13.57 16.21
C LEU A 66 -0.20 -14.67 15.34
N VAL A 67 -0.96 -15.21 14.39
CA VAL A 67 -0.46 -16.23 13.46
C VAL A 67 0.59 -15.64 12.52
N ALA A 68 0.34 -14.47 11.93
CA ALA A 68 1.26 -13.83 10.99
C ALA A 68 2.61 -13.47 11.65
N PHE A 69 2.57 -12.78 12.78
CA PHE A 69 3.78 -12.42 13.52
C PHE A 69 4.45 -13.64 14.15
N GLY A 70 3.67 -14.48 14.84
CA GLY A 70 4.17 -15.61 15.61
C GLY A 70 4.82 -16.68 14.73
N SER A 71 4.24 -16.99 13.57
CA SER A 71 4.82 -17.95 12.63
C SER A 71 6.17 -17.49 12.09
N VAL A 72 6.28 -16.23 11.65
CA VAL A 72 7.53 -15.65 11.14
C VAL A 72 8.57 -15.54 12.26
N TYR A 73 8.18 -15.04 13.43
CA TYR A 73 9.08 -14.93 14.58
C TYR A 73 9.64 -16.29 15.00
N LEU A 74 8.78 -17.30 15.15
CA LEU A 74 9.18 -18.64 15.57
C LEU A 74 10.07 -19.31 14.52
N LEU A 75 9.72 -19.20 13.23
CA LEU A 75 10.53 -19.73 12.13
C LEU A 75 11.94 -19.14 12.15
N LEU A 76 12.07 -17.82 12.21
CA LEU A 76 13.36 -17.14 12.25
C LEU A 76 14.15 -17.46 13.53
N ARG A 77 13.45 -17.65 14.66
CA ARG A 77 14.08 -18.08 15.91
C ARG A 77 14.67 -19.50 15.79
N ILE A 78 13.94 -20.43 15.18
CA ILE A 78 14.41 -21.79 14.89
C ILE A 78 15.61 -21.77 13.94
N LEU A 79 15.61 -20.87 12.95
CA LEU A 79 16.70 -20.75 11.97
C LEU A 79 17.92 -19.99 12.50
N THR A 80 17.86 -19.38 13.69
CA THR A 80 18.96 -18.58 14.26
C THR A 80 20.32 -19.34 14.31
N PRO A 81 20.37 -20.65 14.64
CA PRO A 81 21.62 -21.43 14.61
C PRO A 81 22.15 -21.73 13.20
N TYR A 82 21.38 -21.47 12.13
CA TYR A 82 21.71 -21.82 10.75
C TYR A 82 21.78 -20.56 9.87
N PRO A 83 22.84 -19.72 9.95
CA PRO A 83 22.91 -18.43 9.26
C PRO A 83 22.68 -18.52 7.74
N TRP A 84 23.17 -19.60 7.12
CA TRP A 84 23.05 -19.86 5.68
C TRP A 84 21.59 -20.09 5.22
N LEU A 85 20.70 -20.55 6.10
CA LEU A 85 19.25 -20.61 5.85
C LEU A 85 18.55 -19.36 6.33
N PHE A 86 18.97 -18.84 7.50
CA PHE A 86 18.36 -17.69 8.13
C PHE A 86 18.29 -16.50 7.17
N TRP A 87 19.40 -16.11 6.56
CA TRP A 87 19.46 -14.90 5.74
C TRP A 87 18.60 -14.99 4.48
N PRO A 88 18.69 -16.03 3.63
CA PRO A 88 17.80 -16.17 2.48
C PRO A 88 16.32 -16.20 2.85
N VAL A 89 15.94 -16.95 3.89
CA VAL A 89 14.55 -17.05 4.33
C VAL A 89 14.05 -15.70 4.87
N ASN A 90 14.85 -15.01 5.67
CA ASN A 90 14.47 -13.72 6.24
C ASN A 90 14.32 -12.64 5.17
N CYS A 91 15.25 -12.56 4.22
CA CYS A 91 15.16 -11.65 3.07
C CYS A 91 13.96 -11.99 2.18
N TRP A 92 13.68 -13.27 1.93
CA TRP A 92 12.50 -13.68 1.17
C TRP A 92 11.21 -13.28 1.87
N LEU A 93 11.07 -13.56 3.17
CA LEU A 93 9.92 -13.15 3.97
C LEU A 93 9.72 -11.63 3.95
N MET A 94 10.79 -10.85 4.13
CA MET A 94 10.74 -9.39 3.98
C MET A 94 10.27 -8.99 2.58
N GLY A 95 10.82 -9.61 1.54
CA GLY A 95 10.44 -9.36 0.15
C GLY A 95 8.95 -9.60 -0.11
N THR A 96 8.35 -10.65 0.45
CA THR A 96 6.89 -10.93 0.31
C THR A 96 5.97 -9.90 0.97
N THR A 97 6.52 -8.99 1.79
CA THR A 97 5.75 -7.88 2.38
C THR A 97 5.77 -6.62 1.51
N ILE A 98 6.67 -6.55 0.52
CA ILE A 98 6.89 -5.39 -0.34
C ILE A 98 6.29 -5.69 -1.73
N ALA A 99 5.50 -4.77 -2.27
CA ALA A 99 4.81 -4.91 -3.56
C ALA A 99 5.22 -3.84 -4.59
N ARG A 100 6.44 -3.29 -4.46
CA ARG A 100 6.90 -2.14 -5.26
C ARG A 100 6.99 -2.50 -6.75
N LYS A 101 7.56 -3.67 -7.10
CA LYS A 101 7.65 -4.10 -8.50
C LYS A 101 6.29 -4.33 -9.12
N GLY A 102 5.40 -5.05 -8.43
CA GLY A 102 4.03 -5.34 -8.89
C GLY A 102 3.25 -4.05 -9.16
N LEU A 103 3.27 -3.11 -8.22
CA LEU A 103 2.60 -1.83 -8.34
C LEU A 103 3.11 -1.01 -9.54
N CYS A 104 4.43 -0.90 -9.70
CA CYS A 104 5.03 -0.20 -10.82
C CYS A 104 4.70 -0.86 -12.17
N GLN A 105 4.64 -2.19 -12.20
CA GLN A 105 4.35 -2.93 -13.43
C GLN A 105 2.87 -2.77 -13.84
N ALA A 106 1.94 -2.83 -12.88
CA ALA A 106 0.52 -2.59 -13.13
C ALA A 106 0.30 -1.20 -13.73
N ALA A 107 0.89 -0.16 -13.13
CA ALA A 107 0.82 1.21 -13.64
C ALA A 107 1.39 1.34 -15.06
N LYS A 108 2.57 0.77 -15.31
CA LYS A 108 3.20 0.78 -16.64
C LYS A 108 2.38 0.03 -17.68
N ASN A 109 1.74 -1.08 -17.31
CA ASN A 109 0.88 -1.85 -18.21
C ASN A 109 -0.35 -1.03 -18.63
N ILE A 110 -1.02 -0.37 -17.68
CA ILE A 110 -2.15 0.52 -17.98
C ILE A 110 -1.69 1.68 -18.88
N CYS A 111 -0.54 2.29 -18.58
CA CYS A 111 0.04 3.35 -19.41
C CYS A 111 0.30 2.89 -20.86
N LYS A 112 0.83 1.67 -21.06
CA LYS A 112 1.04 1.10 -22.39
C LYS A 112 -0.29 0.91 -23.14
N LEU A 113 -1.30 0.34 -22.49
CA LEU A 113 -2.63 0.13 -23.08
C LEU A 113 -3.30 1.45 -23.48
N LEU A 114 -3.19 2.48 -22.63
CA LEU A 114 -3.73 3.82 -22.91
C LEU A 114 -3.03 4.54 -24.07
N ASN A 115 -1.76 4.21 -24.33
CA ASN A 115 -1.01 4.72 -25.47
C ASN A 115 -1.31 3.94 -26.77
N ALA A 116 -1.61 2.65 -26.65
CA ALA A 116 -2.06 1.82 -27.77
C ALA A 116 -3.53 2.09 -28.19
N GLY A 117 -4.30 2.79 -27.36
CA GLY A 117 -5.73 3.05 -27.61
C GLY A 117 -6.68 1.94 -27.14
N ASP A 118 -6.16 0.92 -26.45
CA ASP A 118 -6.89 -0.27 -25.99
C ASP A 118 -7.71 0.00 -24.73
N LEU A 119 -8.69 0.92 -24.81
CA LEU A 119 -9.46 1.38 -23.66
C LEU A 119 -10.20 0.27 -22.92
N ASN A 120 -10.75 -0.72 -23.63
CA ASN A 120 -11.49 -1.82 -23.00
C ASN A 120 -10.58 -2.69 -22.12
N ILE A 121 -9.37 -2.99 -22.60
CA ILE A 121 -8.38 -3.74 -21.83
C ILE A 121 -7.85 -2.87 -20.69
N ALA A 122 -7.62 -1.57 -20.92
CA ALA A 122 -7.21 -0.64 -19.87
C ALA A 122 -8.23 -0.55 -18.72
N ARG A 123 -9.54 -0.61 -19.00
CA ARG A 123 -10.61 -0.66 -17.99
C ARG A 123 -10.56 -1.95 -17.15
N ALA A 124 -10.30 -3.07 -17.80
CA ALA A 124 -10.14 -4.35 -17.10
C ALA A 124 -8.89 -4.35 -16.22
N GLU A 125 -7.75 -3.85 -16.73
CA GLU A 125 -6.50 -3.79 -15.97
C GLU A 125 -6.57 -2.80 -14.79
N VAL A 126 -7.12 -1.59 -14.99
CA VAL A 126 -7.27 -0.64 -13.88
C VAL A 126 -8.22 -1.17 -12.80
N GLY A 127 -9.22 -1.98 -13.19
CA GLY A 127 -10.14 -2.67 -12.27
C GLY A 127 -9.46 -3.67 -11.34
N LYS A 128 -8.23 -4.11 -11.64
CA LYS A 128 -7.45 -4.98 -10.75
C LYS A 128 -6.78 -4.22 -9.60
N ILE A 129 -6.64 -2.90 -9.72
CA ILE A 129 -5.92 -2.06 -8.73
C ILE A 129 -6.82 -1.04 -8.04
N VAL A 130 -8.09 -0.94 -8.44
CA VAL A 130 -9.08 -0.03 -7.82
C VAL A 130 -10.27 -0.83 -7.31
N GLY A 131 -10.86 -0.38 -6.19
CA GLY A 131 -12.10 -0.95 -5.66
C GLY A 131 -13.40 -0.37 -6.23
N ARG A 132 -13.33 0.37 -7.35
CA ARG A 132 -14.46 1.13 -7.94
C ARG A 132 -14.81 0.65 -9.35
N ASP A 133 -16.01 0.94 -9.82
CA ASP A 133 -16.51 0.49 -11.13
C ASP A 133 -15.70 1.09 -12.29
N THR A 134 -15.15 0.23 -13.16
CA THR A 134 -14.26 0.67 -14.25
C THR A 134 -14.86 0.56 -15.65
N ASN A 135 -15.94 -0.21 -15.81
CA ASN A 135 -16.52 -0.59 -17.11
C ASN A 135 -16.91 0.62 -17.98
N LYS A 136 -17.28 1.74 -17.36
CA LYS A 136 -17.71 2.97 -18.05
C LYS A 136 -16.68 4.10 -18.00
N MET A 137 -15.48 3.85 -17.45
CA MET A 137 -14.49 4.92 -17.28
C MET A 137 -14.03 5.49 -18.62
N ALA A 138 -14.00 6.81 -18.72
CA ALA A 138 -13.32 7.53 -19.79
C ALA A 138 -11.79 7.43 -19.62
N ARG A 139 -11.05 7.74 -20.70
CA ARG A 139 -9.58 7.70 -20.70
C ARG A 139 -8.96 8.47 -19.53
N MET A 140 -9.43 9.70 -19.29
CA MET A 140 -8.94 10.53 -18.18
C MET A 140 -9.26 9.93 -16.81
N GLU A 141 -10.39 9.24 -16.65
CA GLU A 141 -10.76 8.59 -15.39
C GLU A 141 -9.89 7.36 -15.11
N ILE A 142 -9.49 6.62 -16.15
CA ILE A 142 -8.51 5.53 -16.03
C ILE A 142 -7.15 6.08 -15.58
N ILE A 143 -6.70 7.18 -16.18
CA ILE A 143 -5.43 7.83 -15.80
C ILE A 143 -5.50 8.30 -14.33
N ARG A 144 -6.57 9.02 -13.97
CA ARG A 144 -6.81 9.47 -12.60
C ARG A 144 -6.82 8.31 -11.61
N ALA A 145 -7.59 7.25 -11.91
CA ALA A 145 -7.67 6.05 -11.09
C ALA A 145 -6.31 5.39 -10.89
N THR A 146 -5.53 5.31 -11.96
CA THR A 146 -4.18 4.74 -11.89
C THR A 146 -3.28 5.57 -10.99
N VAL A 147 -3.28 6.90 -11.13
CA VAL A 147 -2.43 7.79 -10.32
C VAL A 147 -2.86 7.75 -8.84
N GLU A 148 -4.16 7.83 -8.55
CA GLU A 148 -4.72 7.73 -7.19
C GLU A 148 -4.34 6.41 -6.53
N SER A 149 -4.67 5.29 -7.16
CA SER A 149 -4.41 3.96 -6.60
C SER A 149 -2.92 3.65 -6.47
N VAL A 150 -2.08 4.17 -7.36
CA VAL A 150 -0.63 4.00 -7.22
C VAL A 150 -0.07 4.86 -6.08
N ALA A 151 -0.63 6.04 -5.82
CA ALA A 151 -0.26 6.86 -4.67
C ALA A 151 -0.63 6.19 -3.34
N GLU A 152 -1.89 5.75 -3.24
CA GLU A 152 -2.46 5.14 -2.03
C GLU A 152 -1.74 3.81 -1.72
N ASN A 153 -1.72 2.87 -2.67
CA ASN A 153 -1.09 1.56 -2.48
C ASN A 153 0.43 1.62 -2.31
N PHE A 154 1.09 2.74 -2.62
CA PHE A 154 2.53 2.86 -2.39
C PHE A 154 2.86 2.99 -0.90
N VAL A 155 1.97 3.60 -0.11
CA VAL A 155 2.12 3.61 1.35
C VAL A 155 2.05 2.18 1.86
N ASP A 156 0.98 1.46 1.50
CA ASP A 156 0.69 0.15 2.06
C ASP A 156 1.60 -0.97 1.53
N GLY A 157 1.95 -0.90 0.26
CA GLY A 157 2.75 -1.90 -0.41
C GLY A 157 4.26 -1.68 -0.27
N VAL A 158 4.72 -0.50 0.16
CA VAL A 158 6.15 -0.17 0.14
C VAL A 158 6.60 0.53 1.40
N ILE A 159 6.09 1.74 1.68
CA ILE A 159 6.62 2.56 2.77
C ILE A 159 6.35 1.95 4.14
N ALA A 160 5.13 1.49 4.40
CA ALA A 160 4.75 0.92 5.68
C ALA A 160 5.45 -0.43 5.96
N PRO A 161 5.52 -1.41 5.03
CA PRO A 161 6.31 -2.62 5.23
C PRO A 161 7.78 -2.33 5.53
N LEU A 162 8.41 -1.40 4.81
CA LEU A 162 9.79 -0.98 5.06
C LEU A 162 9.94 -0.33 6.44
N PHE A 163 9.01 0.56 6.82
CA PHE A 163 9.00 1.23 8.12
C PHE A 163 8.90 0.24 9.29
N TYR A 164 7.93 -0.68 9.24
CA TYR A 164 7.79 -1.71 10.27
C TYR A 164 8.94 -2.72 10.25
N GLY A 165 9.53 -2.97 9.08
CA GLY A 165 10.77 -3.74 8.94
C GLY A 165 11.95 -3.11 9.67
N VAL A 166 12.08 -1.77 9.68
CA VAL A 166 13.13 -1.10 10.46
C VAL A 166 12.94 -1.34 11.95
N ILE A 167 11.70 -1.20 12.44
CA ILE A 167 11.36 -1.29 13.86
C ILE A 167 11.55 -2.73 14.38
N GLY A 168 11.02 -3.73 13.68
CA GLY A 168 10.91 -5.10 14.20
C GLY A 168 11.33 -6.20 13.23
N GLY A 169 11.97 -5.86 12.11
CA GLY A 169 12.37 -6.82 11.08
C GLY A 169 11.18 -7.45 10.36
N SER A 170 11.43 -8.56 9.68
CA SER A 170 10.42 -9.31 8.93
C SER A 170 9.18 -9.73 9.74
N PRO A 171 9.26 -10.10 11.04
CA PRO A 171 8.06 -10.39 11.83
C PRO A 171 7.09 -9.20 11.89
N LEU A 172 7.61 -7.99 12.13
CA LEU A 172 6.77 -6.81 12.27
C LEU A 172 6.30 -6.27 10.90
N ALA A 173 7.13 -6.39 9.85
CA ALA A 173 6.70 -6.13 8.48
C ALA A 173 5.56 -7.09 8.05
N MET A 174 5.64 -8.37 8.44
CA MET A 174 4.58 -9.35 8.18
C MET A 174 3.32 -9.07 8.99
N LEU A 175 3.45 -8.67 10.26
CA LEU A 175 2.32 -8.23 11.08
C LEU A 175 1.58 -7.08 10.39
N TYR A 176 2.32 -6.06 9.93
CA TYR A 176 1.73 -4.96 9.18
C TYR A 176 1.07 -5.45 7.88
N ARG A 177 1.73 -6.33 7.12
CA ARG A 177 1.14 -6.88 5.89
C ARG A 177 -0.16 -7.63 6.18
N ALA A 178 -0.27 -8.29 7.33
CA ALA A 178 -1.51 -8.91 7.79
C ALA A 178 -2.60 -7.88 8.11
N VAL A 179 -2.27 -6.75 8.75
CA VAL A 179 -3.19 -5.62 8.96
C VAL A 179 -3.76 -5.12 7.62
N ASN A 180 -2.88 -4.85 6.64
CA ASN A 180 -3.30 -4.38 5.32
C ASN A 180 -4.14 -5.41 4.55
N THR A 181 -3.82 -6.70 4.69
CA THR A 181 -4.60 -7.79 4.07
C THR A 181 -5.99 -7.89 4.71
N LEU A 182 -6.09 -7.76 6.04
CA LEU A 182 -7.36 -7.73 6.76
C LEU A 182 -8.24 -6.57 6.28
N ASP A 183 -7.68 -5.36 6.14
CA ASP A 183 -8.44 -4.20 5.64
C ASP A 183 -8.87 -4.38 4.17
N SER A 184 -7.99 -4.86 3.29
CA SER A 184 -8.32 -5.09 1.88
C SER A 184 -9.44 -6.12 1.67
N MET A 185 -9.63 -7.05 2.62
CA MET A 185 -10.66 -8.10 2.55
C MET A 185 -11.92 -7.77 3.35
N LEU A 186 -11.77 -7.13 4.52
CA LEU A 186 -12.87 -6.90 5.47
C LEU A 186 -13.21 -5.42 5.67
N GLY A 187 -12.41 -4.47 5.19
CA GLY A 187 -12.55 -3.04 5.47
C GLY A 187 -13.67 -2.32 4.72
N TYR A 188 -14.36 -3.01 3.80
CA TYR A 188 -15.41 -2.41 2.97
C TYR A 188 -16.57 -1.85 3.80
N GLN A 189 -16.98 -0.62 3.48
CA GLN A 189 -18.14 0.04 4.06
C GLN A 189 -19.43 -0.45 3.39
N ASN A 190 -19.78 -1.72 3.57
CA ASN A 190 -21.02 -2.33 3.09
C ASN A 190 -21.76 -3.06 4.22
N GLU A 191 -22.99 -3.49 3.97
CA GLU A 191 -23.84 -4.14 4.98
C GLU A 191 -23.21 -5.38 5.61
N ARG A 192 -22.37 -6.12 4.86
CA ARG A 192 -21.69 -7.33 5.34
C ARG A 192 -20.55 -7.03 6.30
N TYR A 193 -19.83 -5.93 6.10
CA TYR A 193 -18.56 -5.68 6.78
C TYR A 193 -18.53 -4.43 7.66
N GLN A 194 -19.54 -3.56 7.62
CA GLN A 194 -19.60 -2.33 8.42
C GLN A 194 -19.29 -2.54 9.92
N PHE A 195 -19.75 -3.65 10.50
CA PHE A 195 -19.49 -3.99 11.91
C PHE A 195 -18.37 -5.01 12.09
N PHE A 196 -18.33 -6.06 11.27
CA PHE A 196 -17.34 -7.13 11.38
C PHE A 196 -15.92 -6.66 11.01
N GLY A 197 -15.81 -5.86 9.94
CA GLY A 197 -14.56 -5.28 9.46
C GLY A 197 -14.07 -4.06 10.23
N TRP A 198 -14.84 -3.55 11.18
CA TRP A 198 -14.56 -2.28 11.87
C TRP A 198 -13.17 -2.26 12.51
N ALA A 199 -12.77 -3.35 13.19
CA ALA A 199 -11.47 -3.42 13.85
C ALA A 199 -10.31 -3.47 12.84
N ALA A 200 -10.48 -4.14 11.70
CA ALA A 200 -9.49 -4.22 10.64
C ALA A 200 -9.22 -2.83 10.05
N ALA A 201 -10.29 -2.12 9.64
CA ALA A 201 -10.18 -0.79 9.05
C ALA A 201 -9.56 0.23 10.01
N ARG A 202 -9.95 0.22 11.29
CA ARG A 202 -9.37 1.14 12.28
C ARG A 202 -7.92 0.84 12.59
N LEU A 203 -7.53 -0.43 12.59
CA LEU A 203 -6.15 -0.81 12.83
C LEU A 203 -5.25 -0.45 11.65
N ASP A 204 -5.72 -0.64 10.41
CA ASP A 204 -4.98 -0.20 9.21
C ASP A 204 -4.81 1.32 9.20
N ASP A 205 -5.90 2.06 9.44
CA ASP A 205 -5.86 3.52 9.58
C ASP A 205 -4.81 3.95 10.61
N LEU A 206 -4.74 3.29 11.76
CA LEU A 206 -3.77 3.58 12.82
C LEU A 206 -2.34 3.22 12.40
N ALA A 207 -2.14 2.05 11.82
CA ALA A 207 -0.83 1.55 11.41
C ALA A 207 -0.21 2.41 10.30
N ASN A 208 -1.05 2.98 9.43
CA ASN A 208 -0.62 3.82 8.32
C ASN A 208 -0.50 5.31 8.66
N LEU A 209 -0.85 5.75 9.88
CA LEU A 209 -0.74 7.16 10.27
C LEU A 209 0.65 7.70 10.02
N ILE A 210 1.69 7.09 10.60
CA ILE A 210 3.08 7.58 10.48
C ILE A 210 3.64 7.31 9.06
N PRO A 211 3.54 6.08 8.50
CA PRO A 211 4.03 5.79 7.15
C PRO A 211 3.50 6.73 6.07
N ALA A 212 2.21 7.09 6.09
CA ALA A 212 1.61 7.98 5.10
C ALA A 212 2.22 9.39 5.10
N ARG A 213 2.51 9.96 6.29
CA ARG A 213 3.16 11.28 6.39
C ARG A 213 4.60 11.22 5.92
N ILE A 214 5.35 10.18 6.33
CA ILE A 214 6.72 9.97 5.86
C ILE A 214 6.75 9.84 4.34
N CYS A 215 5.81 9.09 3.76
CA CYS A 215 5.66 8.95 2.32
C CYS A 215 5.48 10.31 1.63
N ALA A 216 4.55 11.14 2.09
CA ALA A 216 4.31 12.46 1.49
C ALA A 216 5.55 13.38 1.57
N VAL A 217 6.24 13.40 2.71
CA VAL A 217 7.49 14.18 2.87
C VAL A 217 8.56 13.70 1.90
N LEU A 218 8.76 12.39 1.81
CA LEU A 218 9.74 11.83 0.89
C LEU A 218 9.35 12.05 -0.57
N MET A 219 8.06 12.02 -0.93
CA MET A 219 7.59 12.40 -2.27
C MET A 219 7.90 13.86 -2.60
N ILE A 220 7.74 14.79 -1.65
CA ILE A 220 8.12 16.20 -1.82
C ILE A 220 9.63 16.30 -2.08
N ILE A 221 10.46 15.61 -1.30
CA ILE A 221 11.93 15.61 -1.49
C ILE A 221 12.31 14.99 -2.84
N SER A 222 11.72 13.83 -3.19
CA SER A 222 11.87 13.17 -4.49
C SER A 222 11.54 14.09 -5.64
N SER A 223 10.45 14.84 -5.51
CA SER A 223 10.02 15.78 -6.55
C SER A 223 10.99 16.94 -6.73
N CYS A 224 11.63 17.41 -5.65
CA CYS A 224 12.68 18.44 -5.72
C CYS A 224 13.90 17.91 -6.49
N PHE A 225 14.35 16.69 -6.17
CA PHE A 225 15.50 16.07 -6.82
C PHE A 225 15.25 15.77 -8.31
N LEU A 226 14.02 15.41 -8.66
CA LEU A 226 13.60 15.15 -10.03
C LEU A 226 13.27 16.41 -10.84
N GLY A 227 13.35 17.60 -10.25
CA GLY A 227 13.04 18.87 -10.92
C GLY A 227 11.54 19.14 -11.13
N PHE A 228 10.67 18.45 -10.41
CA PHE A 228 9.22 18.71 -10.41
C PHE A 228 8.84 19.83 -9.42
N ASN A 229 7.54 20.21 -9.42
CA ASN A 229 7.00 21.26 -8.57
C ASN A 229 6.82 20.84 -7.10
N TRP A 230 7.94 20.67 -6.37
CA TRP A 230 7.94 20.28 -4.97
C TRP A 230 7.27 21.30 -4.05
N ARG A 231 7.34 22.60 -4.36
CA ARG A 231 6.64 23.66 -3.63
C ARG A 231 5.13 23.57 -3.81
N GLY A 232 4.68 23.23 -5.01
CA GLY A 232 3.29 22.88 -5.29
C GLY A 232 2.84 21.69 -4.46
N SER A 233 3.62 20.61 -4.47
CA SER A 233 3.38 19.42 -3.65
C SER A 233 3.23 19.73 -2.16
N ALA A 234 4.18 20.44 -1.57
CA ALA A 234 4.14 20.80 -0.15
C ALA A 234 2.88 21.63 0.22
N ARG A 235 2.53 22.62 -0.61
CA ARG A 235 1.31 23.43 -0.42
C ARG A 235 0.05 22.58 -0.51
N THR A 236 -0.03 21.69 -1.50
CA THR A 236 -1.18 20.81 -1.71
C THR A 236 -1.33 19.82 -0.56
N VAL A 237 -0.26 19.19 -0.09
CA VAL A 237 -0.30 18.28 1.08
C VAL A 237 -0.85 18.99 2.30
N TRP A 238 -0.31 20.17 2.63
CA TRP A 238 -0.73 20.93 3.80
C TRP A 238 -2.21 21.34 3.73
N ARG A 239 -2.69 21.74 2.55
CA ARG A 239 -4.05 22.26 2.35
C ARG A 239 -5.10 21.14 2.19
N ASP A 240 -4.75 20.06 1.49
CA ASP A 240 -5.72 19.13 0.93
C ASP A 240 -5.66 17.71 1.53
N ALA A 241 -4.54 17.25 2.10
CA ALA A 241 -4.41 15.85 2.54
C ALA A 241 -5.50 15.42 3.53
N GLY A 242 -5.92 16.30 4.43
CA GLY A 242 -6.99 16.04 5.40
C GLY A 242 -8.41 16.02 4.83
N LYS A 243 -8.61 16.35 3.55
CA LYS A 243 -9.93 16.33 2.88
C LYS A 243 -10.31 14.92 2.41
N HIS A 244 -9.35 14.00 2.37
CA HIS A 244 -9.58 12.62 1.94
C HIS A 244 -10.37 11.85 3.01
N PRO A 245 -11.29 10.94 2.62
CA PRO A 245 -12.07 10.16 3.60
C PRO A 245 -11.20 9.27 4.50
N SER A 246 -10.16 8.66 3.95
CA SER A 246 -9.13 7.96 4.74
C SER A 246 -8.14 8.97 5.35
N PRO A 247 -7.78 8.82 6.63
CA PRO A 247 -6.79 9.67 7.32
C PRO A 247 -5.37 9.55 6.75
N ASN A 248 -5.14 8.59 5.84
CA ASN A 248 -3.84 8.24 5.28
C ASN A 248 -3.77 8.48 3.78
N GLY A 249 -4.75 8.01 3.01
CA GLY A 249 -4.72 8.05 1.54
C GLY A 249 -4.53 9.45 0.94
N GLY A 250 -5.05 10.48 1.62
CA GLY A 250 -4.92 11.87 1.15
C GLY A 250 -3.50 12.42 1.14
N TRP A 251 -2.58 11.88 1.95
CA TRP A 251 -1.20 12.36 2.03
C TRP A 251 -0.39 12.09 0.76
N PRO A 252 -0.24 10.83 0.29
CA PRO A 252 0.45 10.55 -0.97
C PRO A 252 -0.31 11.08 -2.19
N GLU A 253 -1.65 11.06 -2.20
CA GLU A 253 -2.43 11.60 -3.32
C GLU A 253 -2.26 13.12 -3.46
N ALA A 254 -2.38 13.88 -2.37
CA ALA A 254 -2.16 15.33 -2.38
C ALA A 254 -0.72 15.68 -2.79
N ALA A 255 0.26 14.87 -2.34
CA ALA A 255 1.64 15.02 -2.75
C ALA A 255 1.77 14.90 -4.28
N LEU A 256 1.30 13.80 -4.88
CA LEU A 256 1.37 13.61 -6.33
C LEU A 256 0.55 14.65 -7.11
N ALA A 257 -0.65 14.99 -6.65
CA ALA A 257 -1.49 16.01 -7.30
C ALA A 257 -0.74 17.35 -7.41
N GLY A 258 -0.10 17.80 -6.31
CA GLY A 258 0.69 19.02 -6.30
C GLY A 258 2.00 18.93 -7.08
N VAL A 259 2.69 17.77 -7.05
CA VAL A 259 3.90 17.55 -7.87
C VAL A 259 3.60 17.68 -9.36
N LEU A 260 2.50 17.06 -9.80
CA LEU A 260 2.11 16.98 -11.21
C LEU A 260 1.35 18.23 -11.68
N GLY A 261 0.83 19.05 -10.76
CA GLY A 261 0.02 20.22 -11.09
C GLY A 261 -1.40 19.86 -11.57
N VAL A 262 -1.90 18.70 -11.17
CA VAL A 262 -3.20 18.14 -11.59
C VAL A 262 -4.20 18.16 -10.44
N ARG A 263 -5.42 17.71 -10.73
CA ARG A 263 -6.48 17.52 -9.73
C ARG A 263 -6.83 16.04 -9.65
N LEU A 264 -6.82 15.50 -8.44
CA LEU A 264 -7.33 14.16 -8.11
C LEU A 264 -8.66 14.27 -7.35
N GLY A 265 -9.29 13.13 -7.08
CA GLY A 265 -10.62 13.04 -6.48
C GLY A 265 -11.74 13.31 -7.49
N GLY A 266 -12.91 13.66 -6.98
CA GLY A 266 -14.16 13.81 -7.73
C GLY A 266 -15.06 12.58 -7.65
N THR A 267 -15.99 12.45 -8.59
CA THR A 267 -16.99 11.38 -8.61
C THR A 267 -16.38 10.05 -9.01
N ASN A 268 -16.67 9.03 -8.22
CA ASN A 268 -16.40 7.61 -8.47
C ASN A 268 -17.71 6.83 -8.37
N TYR A 269 -17.75 5.62 -8.93
CA TYR A 269 -18.92 4.74 -8.85
C TYR A 269 -18.54 3.44 -8.16
N TYR A 270 -19.38 2.98 -7.24
CA TYR A 270 -19.24 1.70 -6.55
C TYR A 270 -20.55 0.94 -6.68
N GLN A 271 -20.55 -0.18 -7.40
CA GLN A 271 -21.76 -0.97 -7.65
C GLN A 271 -22.91 -0.11 -8.22
N GLY A 272 -22.57 0.84 -9.10
CA GLY A 272 -23.50 1.79 -9.72
C GLY A 272 -23.82 3.03 -8.88
N VAL A 273 -23.39 3.08 -7.61
CA VAL A 273 -23.67 4.22 -6.70
C VAL A 273 -22.57 5.27 -6.81
N ALA A 274 -22.96 6.51 -7.11
CA ALA A 274 -22.04 7.64 -7.16
C ALA A 274 -21.53 8.00 -5.74
N SER A 275 -20.21 8.15 -5.61
CA SER A 275 -19.53 8.56 -4.40
C SER A 275 -18.53 9.66 -4.74
N PHE A 276 -18.70 10.83 -4.13
CA PHE A 276 -17.84 11.99 -4.37
C PHE A 276 -16.69 12.02 -3.37
N ARG A 277 -15.44 12.04 -3.87
CA ARG A 277 -14.26 12.33 -3.07
C ARG A 277 -13.86 13.79 -3.26
N SER A 278 -13.51 14.47 -2.17
CA SER A 278 -12.97 15.83 -2.20
C SER A 278 -11.84 15.97 -3.20
N HIS A 279 -11.77 17.12 -3.88
CA HIS A 279 -10.67 17.40 -4.80
C HIS A 279 -9.37 17.67 -4.06
N LEU A 280 -8.29 17.06 -4.57
CA LEU A 280 -6.92 17.27 -4.11
C LEU A 280 -6.11 17.91 -5.24
N GLY A 281 -5.41 19.00 -4.95
CA GLY A 281 -4.62 19.74 -5.94
C GLY A 281 -5.39 20.78 -6.74
N ASP A 282 -4.64 21.68 -7.38
CA ASP A 282 -5.19 22.88 -8.03
C ASP A 282 -5.82 22.59 -9.39
N GLY A 283 -5.35 21.57 -10.11
CA GLY A 283 -5.77 21.28 -11.48
C GLY A 283 -5.28 22.33 -12.48
N LEU A 284 -4.00 22.73 -12.39
CA LEU A 284 -3.37 23.71 -13.28
C LEU A 284 -3.32 23.23 -14.74
N ARG A 285 -3.40 21.92 -14.95
CA ARG A 285 -3.55 21.27 -16.24
C ARG A 285 -4.34 19.97 -16.12
N GLN A 286 -4.73 19.41 -17.27
CA GLN A 286 -5.37 18.10 -17.35
C GLN A 286 -4.37 16.96 -17.13
N LEU A 287 -4.90 15.82 -16.66
CA LEU A 287 -4.15 14.57 -16.52
C LEU A 287 -3.85 13.95 -17.88
N GLU A 288 -2.62 13.51 -18.06
CA GLU A 288 -2.14 12.87 -19.27
C GLU A 288 -1.55 11.49 -18.96
N THR A 289 -1.47 10.61 -19.96
CA THR A 289 -0.94 9.25 -19.77
C THR A 289 0.51 9.24 -19.27
N GLU A 290 1.30 10.26 -19.60
CA GLU A 290 2.67 10.44 -19.11
C GLU A 290 2.74 10.70 -17.60
N ASP A 291 1.65 11.16 -16.98
CA ASP A 291 1.58 11.36 -15.53
C ASP A 291 1.66 10.03 -14.77
N ILE A 292 1.21 8.93 -15.36
CA ILE A 292 1.38 7.59 -14.78
C ILE A 292 2.87 7.26 -14.70
N LYS A 293 3.65 7.58 -15.74
CA LYS A 293 5.11 7.35 -15.73
C LYS A 293 5.80 8.27 -14.73
N SER A 294 5.37 9.52 -14.66
CA SER A 294 5.90 10.51 -13.71
C SER A 294 5.64 10.08 -12.26
N ALA A 295 4.41 9.62 -11.96
CA ALA A 295 4.07 9.05 -10.66
C ALA A 295 4.99 7.87 -10.30
N VAL A 296 5.14 6.89 -11.19
CA VAL A 296 6.04 5.75 -10.98
C VAL A 296 7.50 6.20 -10.77
N ARG A 297 7.98 7.22 -11.50
CA ARG A 297 9.33 7.78 -11.32
C ARG A 297 9.50 8.37 -9.93
N ILE A 298 8.54 9.17 -9.47
CA ILE A 298 8.54 9.76 -8.12
C ILE A 298 8.55 8.65 -7.08
N LEU A 299 7.70 7.63 -7.20
CA LEU A 299 7.67 6.49 -6.26
C LEU A 299 9.00 5.73 -6.16
N ASN A 300 9.67 5.51 -7.29
CA ASN A 300 10.97 4.84 -7.31
C ASN A 300 12.03 5.66 -6.56
N VAL A 301 12.10 6.97 -6.82
CA VAL A 301 13.03 7.85 -6.10
C VAL A 301 12.66 7.94 -4.62
N THR A 302 11.37 7.99 -4.29
CA THR A 302 10.88 7.98 -2.90
C THR A 302 11.30 6.70 -2.17
N THR A 303 11.24 5.55 -2.83
CA THR A 303 11.72 4.28 -2.27
C THR A 303 13.23 4.34 -2.00
N ILE A 304 14.01 4.87 -2.95
CA ILE A 304 15.46 5.03 -2.79
C ILE A 304 15.77 5.96 -1.62
N PHE A 305 15.11 7.11 -1.52
CA PHE A 305 15.30 8.02 -0.39
C PHE A 305 14.89 7.42 0.94
N PHE A 306 13.82 6.61 0.99
CA PHE A 306 13.48 5.87 2.19
C PHE A 306 14.62 4.92 2.59
N LEU A 307 15.13 4.11 1.64
CA LEU A 307 16.23 3.17 1.89
C LEU A 307 17.53 3.88 2.31
N LEU A 308 17.84 5.04 1.73
CA LEU A 308 18.99 5.86 2.12
C LEU A 308 18.81 6.46 3.52
N LEU A 309 17.62 6.96 3.84
CA LEU A 309 17.30 7.50 5.16
C LEU A 309 17.52 6.46 6.25
N ILE A 310 16.98 5.25 6.08
CA ILE A 310 17.13 4.17 7.06
C ILE A 310 18.59 3.68 7.14
N SER A 311 19.32 3.67 6.02
CA SER A 311 20.74 3.30 6.01
C SER A 311 21.59 4.34 6.75
N GLY A 312 21.32 5.63 6.52
CA GLY A 312 21.98 6.73 7.21
C GLY A 312 21.72 6.74 8.72
N LEU A 313 20.46 6.56 9.13
CA LEU A 313 20.10 6.41 10.54
C LEU A 313 20.80 5.22 11.19
N GLY A 314 20.90 4.10 10.47
CA GLY A 314 21.70 2.95 10.88
C GLY A 314 23.15 3.32 11.17
N MET A 315 23.84 3.95 10.22
CA MET A 315 25.24 4.33 10.38
C MET A 315 25.48 5.32 11.54
N ILE A 316 24.56 6.26 11.77
CA ILE A 316 24.68 7.26 12.84
C ILE A 316 24.51 6.60 14.22
N LEU A 317 23.54 5.70 14.37
CA LEU A 317 23.24 5.04 15.66
C LEU A 317 24.28 3.97 16.06
N PHE A 318 25.13 3.54 15.13
CA PHE A 318 26.21 2.57 15.37
C PHE A 318 27.62 3.17 15.28
N ARG A 319 27.74 4.50 15.23
CA ARG A 319 28.98 5.21 15.55
C ARG A 319 29.08 5.40 17.05
#